data_AF-A0A2S2N3Y6-F1
#
_entry.id   AF-A0A2S2N3Y6-F1
#
_cell.length_a   1.000
_cell.length_b   1.000
_cell.length_c   1.000
_cell.angle_alpha   90.00
_cell.angle_beta   90.00
_cell.angle_gamma   90.00
#
_symmetry.space_group_name_H-M   'P 1'
#
loop_
_entity.id
_entity.type
_entity.pdbx_description
1 polymer ?
#
loop_
_entity_poly.entity_id
_entity_poly.type
_entity_poly.pdbx_seq_one_letter_code
_entity_poly.pdbx_strand_id
1 'polypeptide(L)'
;YRNALLQQFLEDWYHQTFLGSKCSFGDDRHLTNRVLSLGYRTKYTARSKCLTETPTRYLRWLNQQTRWSKSYFREWLYNALWFHKHHLWMTYESVVTGFFPFFLIATVIQLFYRGRVWNIILFLLTVQLVGVIKATYACCLRGNAELIVMTLYALHYMSSLLPGKIFA
;
A
#
# COMPACT_ATOMS: atom_id res chain seq x y z
N TYR A 1 1.60 5.47 -20.45
CA TYR A 1 2.58 4.47 -20.91
C TYR A 1 2.87 4.65 -22.39
N ARG A 2 4.02 4.18 -22.90
CA ARG A 2 4.28 4.16 -24.35
C ARG A 2 3.42 3.04 -24.96
N ASN A 3 2.58 3.35 -25.94
CA ASN A 3 1.66 2.35 -26.51
C ASN A 3 2.41 1.14 -27.09
N ALA A 4 3.49 1.37 -27.84
CA ALA A 4 4.34 0.31 -28.40
C ALA A 4 4.90 -0.67 -27.35
N LEU A 5 5.07 -0.25 -26.10
CA LEU A 5 5.49 -1.12 -25.01
C LEU A 5 4.33 -1.98 -24.51
N LEU A 6 3.14 -1.38 -24.37
CA LEU A 6 1.95 -2.11 -23.91
C LEU A 6 1.57 -3.23 -24.87
N GLN A 7 1.68 -3.00 -26.18
CA GLN A 7 1.35 -4.02 -27.21
C GLN A 7 2.14 -5.32 -27.06
N GLN A 8 3.30 -5.31 -26.38
CA GLN A 8 4.11 -6.52 -26.17
C GLN A 8 3.50 -7.50 -25.17
N PHE A 9 2.58 -7.05 -24.31
CA PHE A 9 2.01 -7.88 -23.24
C PHE A 9 0.52 -7.60 -23.00
N LEU A 10 -0.14 -6.87 -23.89
CA LEU A 10 -1.52 -6.41 -23.69
C LEU A 10 -2.49 -7.59 -23.54
N GLU A 11 -2.35 -8.61 -24.38
CA GLU A 11 -3.17 -9.82 -24.32
C GLU A 11 -2.98 -10.59 -23.00
N ASP A 12 -1.72 -10.86 -22.63
CA ASP A 12 -1.40 -11.50 -21.34
C ASP A 12 -1.97 -10.71 -20.14
N TRP A 13 -1.88 -9.38 -20.21
CA TRP A 13 -2.39 -8.49 -19.19
C TRP A 13 -3.93 -8.56 -19.11
N TYR A 14 -4.62 -8.57 -20.25
CA TYR A 14 -6.08 -8.61 -20.32
C TYR A 14 -6.66 -9.96 -19.84
N HIS A 15 -5.92 -11.04 -20.09
CA HIS A 15 -6.28 -12.39 -19.69
C HIS A 15 -5.67 -12.83 -18.35
N GLN A 16 -5.18 -11.89 -17.54
CA GLN A 16 -4.58 -12.19 -16.24
C GLN A 16 -5.52 -13.03 -15.36
N THR A 17 -5.00 -14.18 -14.90
CA THR A 17 -5.64 -15.01 -13.89
C THR A 17 -4.76 -15.11 -12.64
N PHE A 18 -5.39 -15.25 -11.49
CA PHE A 18 -4.71 -15.52 -10.22
C PHE A 18 -5.50 -16.58 -9.47
N LEU A 19 -4.82 -17.68 -9.12
CA LEU A 19 -5.43 -18.86 -8.50
C LEU A 19 -6.67 -19.35 -9.27
N GLY A 20 -6.58 -19.38 -10.61
CA GLY A 20 -7.66 -19.86 -11.50
C GLY A 20 -8.79 -18.86 -11.76
N SER A 21 -8.81 -17.69 -11.10
CA SER A 21 -9.85 -16.67 -11.30
C SER A 21 -9.34 -15.49 -12.13
N LYS A 22 -10.18 -14.94 -13.02
CA LYS A 22 -9.86 -13.73 -13.78
C LYS A 22 -9.68 -12.54 -12.83
N CYS A 23 -8.59 -11.80 -13.00
CA CYS A 23 -8.32 -10.60 -12.23
C CYS A 23 -9.11 -9.41 -12.81
N SER A 24 -9.98 -8.80 -12.00
CA SER A 24 -10.83 -7.67 -12.40
C SER A 24 -10.46 -6.33 -11.72
N PHE A 25 -9.46 -6.34 -10.84
CA PHE A 25 -9.01 -5.18 -10.08
C PHE A 25 -7.48 -5.11 -10.13
N GLY A 26 -6.90 -3.91 -10.08
CA GLY A 26 -5.44 -3.74 -9.92
C GLY A 26 -4.67 -3.39 -11.18
N ASP A 27 -5.39 -3.03 -12.24
CA ASP A 27 -4.90 -2.75 -13.59
C ASP A 27 -3.63 -1.91 -13.61
N ASP A 28 -3.62 -0.77 -12.92
CA ASP A 28 -2.48 0.16 -12.89
C ASP A 28 -1.18 -0.48 -12.40
N ARG A 29 -1.29 -1.26 -11.31
CA ARG A 29 -0.14 -1.92 -10.69
C ARG A 29 0.29 -3.12 -11.51
N HIS A 30 -0.65 -3.87 -12.09
CA HIS A 30 -0.33 -4.97 -12.97
C HIS A 30 0.38 -4.49 -14.24
N LEU A 31 -0.11 -3.43 -14.89
CA LEU A 31 0.56 -2.78 -16.01
C LEU A 31 1.98 -2.35 -15.65
N THR A 32 2.14 -1.71 -14.48
CA THR A 32 3.47 -1.30 -14.00
C THR A 32 4.40 -2.50 -13.80
N ASN A 33 3.91 -3.58 -13.18
CA ASN A 33 4.67 -4.80 -12.97
C ASN A 33 5.14 -5.43 -14.27
N ARG A 34 4.28 -5.49 -15.29
CA ARG A 34 4.63 -6.00 -16.63
C ARG A 34 5.66 -5.11 -17.34
N VAL A 35 5.54 -3.79 -17.22
CA VAL A 35 6.56 -2.87 -17.75
C VAL A 35 7.91 -3.08 -17.06
N LEU A 36 7.92 -3.23 -15.74
CA LEU A 36 9.15 -3.44 -14.97
C LEU A 36 9.77 -4.83 -15.23
N SER A 37 8.96 -5.86 -15.48
CA SER A 37 9.48 -7.19 -15.82
C SER A 37 10.24 -7.19 -17.14
N LEU A 38 9.96 -6.25 -18.04
CA LEU A 38 10.73 -6.01 -19.28
C LEU A 38 12.02 -5.18 -19.05
N GLY A 39 12.37 -4.85 -17.81
CA GLY A 39 13.60 -4.12 -17.48
C GLY A 39 13.50 -2.59 -17.59
N TYR A 40 12.30 -2.06 -17.84
CA TYR A 40 12.07 -0.62 -17.82
C TYR A 40 12.06 -0.06 -16.40
N ARG A 41 12.08 1.27 -16.29
CA ARG A 41 12.12 1.99 -15.01
C ARG A 41 10.96 2.97 -14.90
N THR A 42 10.51 3.19 -13.68
CA THR A 42 9.53 4.24 -13.33
C THR A 42 10.25 5.52 -12.93
N LYS A 43 9.60 6.66 -13.14
CA LYS A 43 10.05 7.97 -12.66
C LYS A 43 8.88 8.70 -12.03
N TYR A 44 9.12 9.35 -10.90
CA TYR A 44 8.16 10.22 -10.24
C TYR A 44 8.36 11.67 -10.69
N THR A 45 7.27 12.40 -10.89
CA THR A 45 7.28 13.85 -11.11
C THR A 45 6.17 14.52 -10.31
N ALA A 46 6.54 15.51 -9.49
CA ALA A 46 5.58 16.28 -8.71
C ALA A 46 4.70 17.22 -9.57
N ARG A 47 5.01 17.35 -10.87
CA ARG A 47 4.25 18.19 -11.81
C ARG A 47 2.98 17.49 -12.33
N SER A 48 2.95 16.15 -12.30
CA SER A 48 1.76 15.41 -12.70
C SER A 48 0.75 15.44 -11.56
N LYS A 49 -0.45 15.97 -11.83
CA LYS A 49 -1.56 16.06 -10.87
C LYS A 49 -2.78 15.35 -11.44
N CYS A 50 -3.48 14.58 -10.62
CA CYS A 50 -4.76 13.97 -10.94
C CYS A 50 -5.74 14.22 -9.80
N LEU A 51 -7.03 14.31 -10.13
CA LEU A 51 -8.11 14.36 -9.16
C LEU A 51 -8.69 12.95 -9.04
N THR A 52 -8.92 12.51 -7.80
CA THR A 52 -9.57 11.24 -7.53
C THR A 52 -10.83 11.47 -6.71
N GLU A 53 -11.89 10.74 -7.06
CA GLU A 53 -13.04 10.65 -6.17
C GLU A 53 -12.63 9.89 -4.90
N THR A 54 -13.03 10.43 -3.74
CA THR A 54 -12.80 9.81 -2.44
C THR A 54 -14.16 9.49 -1.83
N PRO A 55 -14.41 8.25 -1.37
CA PRO A 55 -15.71 7.90 -0.81
C PRO A 55 -16.04 8.75 0.41
N THR A 56 -17.24 9.32 0.42
CA THR A 56 -17.76 10.13 1.54
C THR A 56 -18.32 9.29 2.68
N ARG A 57 -18.71 8.05 2.41
CA ARG A 57 -19.27 7.12 3.41
C ARG A 57 -18.21 6.13 3.87
N TYR A 58 -18.10 5.95 5.20
CA TYR A 58 -17.09 5.10 5.82
C TYR A 58 -17.09 3.65 5.32
N LEU A 59 -18.26 3.00 5.21
CA LEU A 59 -18.34 1.61 4.72
C LEU A 59 -17.92 1.48 3.25
N ARG A 60 -18.24 2.48 2.42
CA ARG A 60 -17.79 2.52 1.01
C ARG A 60 -16.28 2.70 0.94
N TRP A 61 -15.71 3.54 1.78
CA TRP A 61 -14.26 3.70 1.93
C TRP A 61 -13.61 2.37 2.36
N LEU A 62 -14.13 1.71 3.40
CA LEU A 62 -13.56 0.46 3.89
C LEU A 62 -13.57 -0.64 2.81
N ASN A 63 -14.66 -0.80 2.08
CA ASN A 63 -14.75 -1.74 0.95
C ASN A 63 -13.72 -1.43 -0.14
N GLN A 64 -13.49 -0.15 -0.44
CA GLN A 64 -12.44 0.28 -1.38
C GLN A 64 -11.04 -0.12 -0.87
N GLN A 65 -10.75 0.11 0.42
CA GLN A 65 -9.45 -0.24 1.02
C GLN A 65 -9.20 -1.75 1.05
N THR A 66 -10.23 -2.55 1.35
CA THR A 66 -10.13 -4.01 1.30
C THR A 66 -9.85 -4.48 -0.13
N ARG A 67 -10.59 -3.97 -1.13
CA ARG A 67 -10.33 -4.27 -2.55
C ARG A 67 -8.91 -3.90 -2.98
N TRP A 68 -8.42 -2.74 -2.54
CA TRP A 68 -7.04 -2.32 -2.81
C TRP A 68 -6.01 -3.21 -2.13
N SER A 69 -6.28 -3.66 -0.90
CA SER A 69 -5.39 -4.57 -0.17
C SER A 69 -5.28 -5.93 -0.86
N LYS A 70 -6.41 -6.48 -1.34
CA LYS A 70 -6.47 -7.72 -2.12
C LYS A 70 -5.60 -7.64 -3.38
N SER A 71 -5.84 -6.61 -4.18
CA SER A 71 -5.05 -6.38 -5.40
C SER A 71 -3.58 -6.10 -5.08
N TYR A 72 -3.29 -5.35 -4.01
CA TYR A 72 -1.92 -5.05 -3.60
C TYR A 72 -1.16 -6.33 -3.28
N PHE A 73 -1.71 -7.23 -2.44
CA PHE A 73 -1.03 -8.46 -2.05
C PHE A 73 -0.73 -9.35 -3.27
N ARG A 74 -1.73 -9.55 -4.14
CA ARG A 74 -1.55 -10.28 -5.40
C ARG A 74 -0.44 -9.69 -6.25
N GLU A 75 -0.49 -8.39 -6.50
CA GLU A 75 0.50 -7.72 -7.36
C GLU A 75 1.88 -7.60 -6.70
N TRP A 76 1.95 -7.59 -5.37
CA TRP A 76 3.21 -7.65 -4.64
C TRP A 76 3.94 -8.98 -4.88
N LEU A 77 3.21 -10.10 -4.93
CA LEU A 77 3.79 -11.40 -5.30
C LEU A 77 4.36 -11.38 -6.72
N TYR A 78 3.63 -10.81 -7.69
CA TYR A 78 4.15 -10.65 -9.05
C TYR A 78 5.35 -9.70 -9.09
N ASN A 79 5.33 -8.61 -8.32
CA ASN A 79 6.44 -7.67 -8.23
C ASN A 79 7.71 -8.33 -7.67
N ALA A 80 7.55 -9.21 -6.67
CA ALA A 80 8.64 -9.93 -6.03
C ALA A 80 9.45 -10.81 -6.99
N LEU A 81 8.80 -11.40 -8.01
CA LEU A 81 9.48 -12.18 -9.06
C LEU A 81 10.52 -11.36 -9.84
N TRP A 82 10.37 -10.04 -9.88
CA TRP A 82 11.16 -9.13 -10.71
C TRP A 82 12.05 -8.18 -9.90
N PHE A 83 12.22 -8.40 -8.59
CA PHE A 83 13.06 -7.54 -7.74
C PHE A 83 14.49 -7.36 -8.24
N HIS A 84 15.08 -8.37 -8.88
CA HIS A 84 16.41 -8.30 -9.48
C HIS A 84 16.50 -7.32 -10.67
N LYS A 85 15.37 -6.93 -11.27
CA LYS A 85 15.27 -5.92 -12.33
C LYS A 85 14.99 -4.52 -11.79
N HIS A 86 14.66 -4.40 -10.51
CA HIS A 86 14.28 -3.14 -9.89
C HIS A 86 15.49 -2.41 -9.30
N HIS A 87 15.32 -1.10 -9.10
CA HIS A 87 16.28 -0.32 -8.33
C HIS A 87 16.26 -0.74 -6.85
N LEU A 88 17.43 -0.78 -6.19
CA LEU A 88 17.58 -1.26 -4.81
C LEU A 88 16.61 -0.59 -3.83
N TRP A 89 16.45 0.74 -3.93
CA TRP A 89 15.52 1.49 -3.08
C TRP A 89 14.05 1.05 -3.27
N MET A 90 13.64 0.77 -4.50
CA MET A 90 12.28 0.31 -4.78
C MET A 90 12.04 -1.09 -4.20
N THR A 91 13.03 -1.99 -4.34
CA THR A 91 12.98 -3.33 -3.75
C THR A 91 12.90 -3.27 -2.23
N TYR A 92 13.74 -2.43 -1.60
CA TYR A 92 13.71 -2.21 -0.16
C TYR A 92 12.33 -1.75 0.31
N GLU A 93 11.80 -0.69 -0.29
CA GLU A 93 10.48 -0.17 0.06
C GLU A 93 9.39 -1.23 -0.14
N SER A 94 9.40 -1.96 -1.25
CA SER A 94 8.43 -3.02 -1.54
C SER A 94 8.47 -4.15 -0.50
N VAL A 95 9.67 -4.57 -0.09
CA VAL A 95 9.84 -5.59 0.97
C VAL A 95 9.30 -5.06 2.30
N VAL A 96 9.71 -3.86 2.72
CA VAL A 96 9.24 -3.27 3.98
C VAL A 96 7.72 -3.14 3.99
N THR A 97 7.11 -2.58 2.94
CA THR A 97 5.65 -2.38 2.88
C THR A 97 4.88 -3.70 2.76
N GLY A 98 5.47 -4.72 2.15
CA GLY A 98 4.92 -6.07 2.07
C GLY A 98 4.85 -6.77 3.43
N PHE A 99 5.94 -6.72 4.20
CA PHE A 99 6.04 -7.44 5.49
C PHE A 99 5.49 -6.67 6.69
N PHE A 100 5.49 -5.33 6.64
CA PHE A 100 5.08 -4.50 7.77
C PHE A 100 3.68 -4.80 8.34
N PRO A 101 2.63 -5.07 7.53
CA PRO A 101 1.32 -5.44 8.08
C PRO A 101 1.36 -6.73 8.90
N PHE A 102 2.11 -7.75 8.47
CA PHE A 102 2.23 -9.01 9.19
C PHE A 102 2.97 -8.83 10.52
N PHE A 103 4.04 -8.04 10.51
CA PHE A 103 4.76 -7.66 11.73
C PHE A 103 3.85 -6.97 12.75
N LEU A 104 3.02 -6.03 12.29
CA LEU A 104 2.06 -5.35 13.16
C LEU A 104 0.98 -6.30 13.69
N ILE A 105 0.40 -7.15 12.84
CA ILE A 105 -0.61 -8.14 13.26
C ILE A 105 -0.02 -9.07 14.33
N ALA A 106 1.18 -9.61 14.09
CA ALA A 106 1.86 -10.49 15.06
C ALA A 106 2.11 -9.78 16.40
N THR A 107 2.51 -8.51 16.36
CA THR A 107 2.73 -7.70 17.56
C THR A 107 1.43 -7.45 18.32
N VAL A 108 0.33 -7.13 17.62
CA VAL A 108 -1.00 -6.94 18.22
C VAL A 108 -1.48 -8.23 18.88
N ILE A 109 -1.35 -9.37 18.20
CA ILE A 109 -1.69 -10.70 18.75
C ILE A 109 -0.85 -10.97 20.01
N GLN A 110 0.47 -10.80 19.94
CA GLN A 110 1.36 -11.02 21.08
C GLN A 110 1.00 -10.14 22.27
N LEU A 111 0.72 -8.85 22.05
CA LEU A 111 0.33 -7.91 23.09
C LEU A 111 -1.04 -8.25 23.70
N PHE A 112 -1.96 -8.79 22.90
CA PHE A 112 -3.27 -9.22 23.41
C PHE A 112 -3.15 -10.45 24.33
N TYR A 113 -2.33 -11.44 23.97
CA TYR A 113 -2.18 -12.68 24.75
C TYR A 113 -1.23 -12.58 25.94
N ARG A 114 -0.15 -11.79 25.84
CA ARG A 114 0.92 -11.71 26.86
C ARG A 114 1.14 -10.31 27.43
N GLY A 115 0.56 -9.29 26.82
CA GLY A 115 0.80 -7.91 27.19
C GLY A 115 0.01 -7.50 28.43
N ARG A 116 0.59 -6.59 29.22
CA ARG A 116 -0.15 -5.80 30.21
C ARG A 116 -0.82 -4.63 29.50
N VAL A 117 -1.87 -4.07 30.09
CA VAL A 117 -2.58 -2.88 29.57
C VAL A 117 -1.60 -1.75 29.22
N TRP A 118 -0.58 -1.52 30.04
CA TRP A 118 0.47 -0.53 29.78
C TRP A 118 1.25 -0.77 28.49
N ASN A 119 1.53 -2.03 28.13
CA ASN A 119 2.25 -2.36 26.90
C ASN A 119 1.41 -2.04 25.66
N ILE A 120 0.09 -2.27 25.75
CA ILE A 120 -0.86 -1.94 24.67
C ILE A 120 -0.94 -0.43 24.50
N ILE A 121 -1.07 0.32 25.61
CA ILE A 121 -1.10 1.79 25.58
C ILE A 121 0.20 2.34 24.99
N LEU A 122 1.36 1.88 25.46
CA LEU A 122 2.66 2.33 24.97
C LEU A 122 2.85 2.03 23.47
N PHE A 123 2.40 0.86 23.01
CA PHE A 123 2.42 0.51 21.59
C PHE A 123 1.55 1.46 20.75
N LEU A 124 0.31 1.73 21.18
CA LEU A 124 -0.59 2.65 20.47
C LEU A 124 -0.03 4.08 20.44
N LEU A 125 0.54 4.55 21.56
CA LEU A 125 1.22 5.84 21.63
C LEU A 125 2.42 5.91 20.69
N THR A 126 3.19 4.83 20.58
CA THR A 126 4.34 4.75 19.66
C THR A 126 3.89 4.84 18.21
N VAL A 127 2.84 4.11 17.82
CA VAL A 127 2.27 4.17 16.47
C VAL A 127 1.75 5.58 16.16
N GLN A 128 1.06 6.21 17.12
CA GLN A 128 0.57 7.58 16.96
C GLN A 128 1.71 8.60 16.85
N LEU A 129 2.76 8.46 17.66
CA LEU A 129 3.95 9.33 17.62
C LEU A 129 4.62 9.28 16.24
N VAL A 130 4.80 8.09 15.67
CA VAL A 130 5.34 7.94 14.32
C VAL A 130 4.43 8.62 13.28
N GLY A 131 3.11 8.49 13.43
CA GLY A 131 2.13 9.19 12.60
C GLY A 131 2.29 10.71 12.65
N VAL A 132 2.47 11.27 13.86
CA VAL A 132 2.72 12.70 14.09
C VAL A 132 4.02 13.14 13.45
N ILE A 133 5.12 12.42 13.66
CA ILE A 133 6.43 12.75 13.06
C ILE A 133 6.31 12.81 11.53
N LYS A 134 5.66 11.81 10.90
CA LYS A 134 5.47 11.77 9.44
C LYS A 134 4.58 12.92 8.94
N ALA A 135 3.48 13.21 9.64
CA ALA A 135 2.58 14.29 9.27
C ALA A 135 3.27 15.67 9.39
N THR A 136 3.98 15.92 10.49
CA THR A 136 4.75 17.16 10.68
C THR A 136 5.83 17.32 9.62
N TYR A 137 6.58 16.24 9.33
CA TYR A 137 7.57 16.26 8.24
C TYR A 137 6.92 16.61 6.89
N ALA A 138 5.75 16.03 6.59
CA ALA A 138 5.01 16.33 5.37
C ALA A 138 4.52 17.80 5.33
N CYS A 139 4.03 18.34 6.46
CA CYS A 139 3.66 19.75 6.60
C CYS A 139 4.85 20.67 6.28
N CYS A 140 6.01 20.41 6.89
CA CYS A 140 7.22 21.20 6.66
C CYS A 140 7.70 21.12 5.20
N LEU A 141 7.68 19.93 4.60
CA LEU A 141 8.12 19.71 3.22
C LEU A 141 7.21 20.39 2.19
N ARG A 142 5.89 20.44 2.46
CA ARG A 142 4.90 20.99 1.53
C ARG A 142 4.47 22.42 1.84
N GLY A 143 4.79 22.94 3.01
CA GLY A 143 4.32 24.24 3.49
C GLY A 143 2.80 24.32 3.69
N ASN A 144 2.12 23.18 3.87
CA ASN A 144 0.66 23.12 4.07
C ASN A 144 0.33 22.48 5.41
N ALA A 145 -0.31 23.26 6.30
CA ALA A 145 -0.74 22.82 7.63
C ALA A 145 -1.87 21.79 7.60
N GLU A 146 -2.68 21.73 6.54
CA GLU A 146 -3.76 20.74 6.39
C GLU A 146 -3.25 19.29 6.46
N LEU A 147 -1.97 19.06 6.12
CA LEU A 147 -1.35 17.74 6.20
C LEU A 147 -1.25 17.22 7.64
N ILE A 148 -1.47 18.06 8.66
CA ILE A 148 -1.54 17.60 10.06
C ILE A 148 -2.74 16.70 10.30
N VAL A 149 -3.79 16.79 9.49
CA VAL A 149 -4.95 15.88 9.54
C VAL A 149 -4.53 14.43 9.26
N MET A 150 -3.40 14.21 8.56
CA MET A 150 -2.83 12.87 8.32
C MET A 150 -2.42 12.16 9.62
N THR A 151 -2.32 12.85 10.75
CA THR A 151 -2.11 12.21 12.06
C THR A 151 -3.22 11.23 12.43
N LEU A 152 -4.46 11.47 11.95
CA LEU A 152 -5.61 10.59 12.15
C LEU A 152 -5.48 9.26 11.39
N TYR A 153 -4.58 9.20 10.41
CA TYR A 153 -4.34 7.98 9.63
C TYR A 153 -3.84 6.83 10.50
N ALA A 154 -2.98 7.11 11.49
CA ALA A 154 -2.46 6.08 12.39
C ALA A 154 -3.61 5.37 13.15
N LEU A 155 -4.57 6.15 13.63
CA LEU A 155 -5.77 5.64 14.30
C LEU A 155 -6.63 4.79 13.35
N HIS A 156 -6.94 5.30 12.15
CA HIS A 156 -7.73 4.57 11.14
C HIS A 156 -7.01 3.30 10.65
N TYR A 157 -5.68 3.33 10.62
CA TYR A 157 -4.89 2.18 10.23
C TYR A 157 -5.03 1.05 11.24
N MET A 158 -4.91 1.36 12.53
CA MET A 158 -5.00 0.35 13.59
C MET A 158 -6.42 -0.18 13.80
N SER A 159 -7.44 0.67 13.70
CA SER A 159 -8.84 0.26 13.94
C SER A 159 -9.51 -0.41 12.74
N SER A 160 -9.19 0.02 11.51
CA SER A 160 -9.96 -0.35 10.32
C SER A 160 -9.11 -1.08 9.27
N LEU A 161 -7.98 -0.49 8.87
CA LEU A 161 -7.18 -1.03 7.76
C LEU A 161 -6.45 -2.31 8.14
N LEU A 162 -5.87 -2.38 9.34
CA LEU A 162 -5.12 -3.53 9.80
C LEU A 162 -6.03 -4.77 9.91
N PRO A 163 -7.23 -4.70 10.54
CA PRO A 163 -8.20 -5.80 10.46
C PRO A 163 -8.65 -6.08 9.02
N GLY A 164 -8.92 -5.04 8.21
CA GLY A 164 -9.33 -5.20 6.82
C GLY A 164 -8.31 -5.97 5.96
N LYS A 165 -7.02 -5.88 6.28
CA LYS A 165 -5.95 -6.65 5.63
C LYS A 165 -5.94 -8.14 6.01
N ILE A 166 -6.49 -8.52 7.15
CA ILE A 166 -6.63 -9.94 7.55
C ILE A 166 -7.68 -10.63 6.68
N PHE A 167 -8.72 -9.89 6.28
CA PHE A 167 -9.80 -10.38 5.42
C PHE A 167 -9.57 -10.13 3.92
N ALA A 168 -8.37 -9.65 3.56
CA ALA A 168 -7.95 -9.43 2.18
C ALA A 168 -7.46 -10.75 1.56
#